data_AF-A0A3S0Q1F0-F1
#
_entry.id   AF-A0A3S0Q1F0-F1
#
_cell.length_a   1.000
_cell.length_b   1.000
_cell.length_c   1.000
_cell.angle_alpha   90.00
_cell.angle_beta   90.00
_cell.angle_gamma   90.00
#
_symmetry.space_group_name_H-M   'P 1'
#
loop_
_entity.id
_entity.type
_entity.pdbx_description
1 polymer ?
#
loop_
_entity_poly.entity_id
_entity_poly.type
_entity_poly.pdbx_seq_one_letter_code
_entity_poly.pdbx_strand_id
1 'polypeptide(L)'
;MPSGIQTFRCQRWAVGRPSCRDGGDPEAWHRDPERVLRFYDARREQVRRARPNAAHRALAALEAQGFRVSIITQNIDDLHERAGSRDVLHLHGERFSRRAPRWTRGCVPAAARRHPPG
;
A
#
# COMPACT_ATOMS: atom_id res chain seq x y z
N MET A 1 -4.70 13.46 9.76
CA MET A 1 -5.93 12.84 9.22
C MET A 1 -6.60 11.99 10.29
N PRO A 2 -7.93 11.87 10.30
CA PRO A 2 -8.69 11.28 11.42
C PRO A 2 -8.42 9.79 11.73
N SER A 3 -7.75 9.04 10.84
CA SER A 3 -7.33 7.64 11.09
C SER A 3 -5.82 7.48 11.33
N GLY A 4 -5.06 8.59 11.45
CA GLY A 4 -3.60 8.55 11.64
C GLY A 4 -2.78 8.23 10.38
N ILE A 5 -3.42 8.05 9.22
CA ILE A 5 -2.76 7.78 7.94
C ILE A 5 -2.57 9.10 7.18
N GLN A 6 -1.33 9.44 6.80
CA GLN A 6 -1.04 10.63 6.01
C GLN A 6 -1.38 10.43 4.53
N THR A 7 -1.84 11.48 3.85
CA THR A 7 -2.11 11.44 2.41
C THR A 7 -0.83 11.48 1.60
N PHE A 8 -0.92 11.10 0.32
CA PHE A 8 0.20 11.22 -0.63
C PHE A 8 0.56 12.68 -0.97
N ARG A 9 -0.28 13.67 -0.61
CA ARG A 9 -0.05 15.10 -0.86
C ARG A 9 0.67 15.85 0.27
N CYS A 10 1.07 15.18 1.36
CA CYS A 10 1.70 15.88 2.49
C CYS A 10 3.09 16.45 2.13
N GLN A 11 3.20 17.78 2.16
CA GLN A 11 4.33 18.61 1.73
C GLN A 11 5.64 18.46 2.53
N ARG A 12 5.67 17.72 3.65
CA ARG A 12 6.90 17.59 4.44
C ARG A 12 6.90 16.32 5.26
N TRP A 13 7.73 15.36 4.86
CA TRP A 13 8.19 14.34 5.81
C TRP A 13 9.23 15.00 6.71
N ALA A 14 9.36 14.53 7.96
CA ALA A 14 10.46 14.95 8.82
C ALA A 14 11.79 14.74 8.08
N VAL A 15 12.72 15.70 8.21
CA VAL A 15 14.05 15.65 7.58
C VAL A 15 14.68 14.28 7.85
N GLY A 16 15.11 13.59 6.79
CA GLY A 16 15.73 12.25 6.89
C GLY A 16 14.81 11.06 6.59
N ARG A 17 13.51 11.25 6.28
CA ARG A 17 12.64 10.16 5.79
C ARG A 17 12.37 10.23 4.28
N PRO A 18 12.26 9.09 3.58
CA PRO A 18 11.98 9.07 2.14
C PRO A 18 10.67 9.82 1.82
N SER A 19 10.72 10.68 0.81
CA SER A 19 9.58 11.53 0.44
C SER A 19 8.50 10.74 -0.28
N CYS A 20 7.26 11.26 -0.37
CA CYS A 20 6.21 10.66 -1.21
C CYS A 20 6.65 10.47 -2.67
N ARG A 21 7.53 11.34 -3.17
CA ARG A 21 8.10 11.25 -4.52
C ARG A 21 8.97 10.01 -4.67
N ASP A 22 9.78 9.69 -3.66
CA ASP A 22 10.68 8.54 -3.69
C ASP A 22 9.94 7.19 -3.64
N GLY A 23 8.79 7.13 -2.98
CA GLY A 23 8.02 5.89 -2.86
C GLY A 23 7.28 5.48 -4.14
N GLY A 24 6.97 6.43 -5.01
CA GLY A 24 6.20 6.22 -6.24
C GLY A 24 7.00 6.33 -7.54
N ASP A 25 8.30 6.63 -7.46
CA ASP A 25 9.18 6.84 -8.60
C ASP A 25 9.90 5.53 -9.01
N PRO A 26 9.66 5.00 -10.23
CA PRO A 26 10.38 3.84 -10.74
C PRO A 26 11.91 4.02 -10.73
N GLU A 27 12.41 5.22 -10.98
CA GLU A 27 13.85 5.50 -10.95
C GLU A 27 14.43 5.39 -9.54
N ALA A 28 13.64 5.74 -8.51
CA ALA A 28 14.04 5.54 -7.12
C ALA A 28 14.15 4.04 -6.78
N TRP A 29 13.29 3.19 -7.34
CA TRP A 29 13.39 1.73 -7.19
C TRP A 29 14.68 1.19 -7.81
N HIS A 30 15.05 1.63 -9.02
CA HIS A 30 16.29 1.19 -9.66
C HIS A 30 17.55 1.67 -8.92
N ARG A 31 17.50 2.85 -8.30
CA ARG A 31 18.64 3.43 -7.58
C ARG A 31 18.87 2.78 -6.21
N ASP A 32 17.82 2.58 -5.42
CA ASP A 32 17.90 2.00 -4.08
C ASP A 32 16.56 1.32 -3.70
N PRO A 33 16.40 0.03 -4.06
CA PRO A 33 15.21 -0.73 -3.72
C PRO A 33 14.96 -0.84 -2.22
N GLU A 34 16.01 -0.92 -1.39
CA GLU A 34 15.84 -1.04 0.05
C GLU A 34 15.23 0.21 0.66
N ARG A 35 15.63 1.40 0.21
CA ARG A 35 15.04 2.67 0.63
C ARG A 35 13.55 2.74 0.26
N VAL A 36 13.18 2.28 -0.92
CA VAL A 36 11.77 2.20 -1.33
C VAL A 36 11.01 1.17 -0.48
N LEU A 37 11.59 0.01 -0.20
CA LEU A 37 10.96 -1.00 0.66
C LEU A 37 10.76 -0.49 2.09
N ARG A 38 11.77 0.15 2.69
CA ARG A 38 11.65 0.79 4.01
C ARG A 38 10.55 1.85 4.06
N PHE A 39 10.37 2.62 2.99
CA PHE A 39 9.26 3.57 2.85
C PHE A 39 7.90 2.84 2.92
N TYR A 40 7.73 1.77 2.14
CA TYR A 40 6.49 1.00 2.13
C TYR A 40 6.24 0.25 3.44
N ASP A 41 7.27 -0.29 4.08
CA ASP A 41 7.13 -0.98 5.36
C ASP A 41 6.69 -0.05 6.48
N ALA A 42 7.23 1.17 6.55
CA ALA A 42 6.75 2.20 7.47
C ALA A 42 5.26 2.53 7.24
N ARG A 43 4.82 2.62 5.99
CA ARG A 43 3.42 2.86 5.60
C ARG A 43 2.52 1.65 5.91
N ARG A 44 3.04 0.43 5.80
CA ARG A 44 2.32 -0.79 6.18
C ARG A 44 2.03 -0.78 7.68
N GLU A 45 3.05 -0.48 8.49
CA GLU A 45 2.94 -0.43 9.95
C GLU A 45 1.96 0.65 10.42
N GLN A 46 1.99 1.84 9.82
CA GLN A 46 1.04 2.92 10.16
C GLN A 46 -0.42 2.49 10.02
N VAL A 47 -0.74 1.75 8.96
CA VAL A 47 -2.13 1.32 8.71
C VAL A 47 -2.51 0.08 9.49
N ARG A 48 -1.58 -0.83 9.78
CA ARG A 48 -1.82 -1.91 10.75
C ARG A 48 -2.32 -1.36 12.08
N ARG A 49 -1.75 -0.23 12.52
CA ARG A 49 -2.14 0.47 13.75
C ARG A 49 -3.37 1.36 13.60
N ALA A 50 -3.63 1.85 12.39
CA ALA A 50 -4.79 2.71 12.12
C ALA A 50 -6.09 1.97 12.45
N ARG A 51 -7.12 2.74 12.82
CA ARG A 51 -8.47 2.23 13.04
C ARG A 51 -9.45 3.00 12.14
N PRO A 52 -10.58 2.41 11.75
CA PRO A 52 -11.64 3.14 11.08
C PRO A 52 -12.01 4.39 11.88
N ASN A 53 -12.26 5.50 11.18
CA ASN A 53 -12.75 6.73 11.79
C ASN A 53 -14.29 6.83 11.63
N ALA A 54 -14.86 7.95 12.09
CA ALA A 54 -16.32 8.17 12.02
C ALA A 54 -16.87 8.12 10.58
N ALA A 55 -16.12 8.58 9.57
CA ALA A 55 -16.57 8.55 8.18
C ALA A 55 -16.66 7.12 7.64
N HIS A 56 -15.66 6.27 7.93
CA HIS A 56 -15.71 4.85 7.53
C HIS A 56 -16.90 4.14 8.18
N ARG A 57 -17.11 4.36 9.49
CA ARG A 57 -18.24 3.78 10.23
C ARG A 57 -19.59 4.28 9.72
N ALA A 58 -19.71 5.55 9.36
CA ALA A 58 -20.96 6.12 8.85
C ALA A 58 -21.37 5.44 7.53
N LEU A 59 -20.43 5.22 6.61
CA LEU A 59 -20.71 4.54 5.34
C LEU A 59 -21.13 3.08 5.56
N ALA A 60 -20.43 2.36 6.44
CA ALA A 60 -20.81 0.99 6.81
C ALA A 60 -22.17 0.93 7.51
N ALA A 61 -22.50 1.92 8.34
CA ALA A 61 -23.79 2.00 9.01
C ALA A 61 -24.94 2.26 8.03
N LEU A 62 -24.73 3.08 6.99
CA LEU A 62 -25.71 3.28 5.93
C LEU A 62 -25.97 1.97 5.17
N GLU A 63 -24.91 1.24 4.80
CA GLU A 63 -25.06 -0.08 4.16
C GLU A 63 -25.85 -1.04 5.06
N ALA A 64 -25.53 -1.09 6.36
CA ALA A 64 -26.20 -1.95 7.33
C ALA A 64 -27.69 -1.60 7.56
N GLN A 65 -28.09 -0.35 7.32
CA GLN A 65 -29.49 0.08 7.38
C GLN A 65 -30.29 -0.31 6.12
N GLY A 66 -29.67 -1.01 5.16
CA GLY A 66 -30.32 -1.47 3.94
C GLY A 66 -30.21 -0.49 2.77
N PHE A 67 -29.45 0.61 2.92
CA PHE A 67 -29.13 1.46 1.77
C PHE A 67 -28.14 0.75 0.86
N ARG A 68 -28.32 0.91 -0.46
CA ARG A 68 -27.31 0.48 -1.42
C ARG A 68 -26.14 1.45 -1.39
N VAL A 69 -25.01 0.99 -0.87
CA VAL A 69 -23.78 1.78 -0.76
C VAL A 69 -22.65 1.05 -1.49
N SER A 70 -22.05 1.71 -2.48
CA SER A 70 -20.85 1.23 -3.17
C SER A 70 -19.72 2.23 -2.95
N ILE A 71 -18.57 1.76 -2.46
CA ILE A 71 -17.42 2.61 -2.14
C ILE A 71 -16.35 2.45 -3.22
N ILE A 72 -16.02 3.54 -3.90
CA ILE A 72 -14.88 3.57 -4.83
C ILE A 72 -13.76 4.36 -4.17
N THR A 73 -12.63 3.71 -3.89
CA THR A 73 -11.53 4.31 -3.14
C THR A 73 -10.21 4.32 -3.88
N GLN A 74 -9.47 5.42 -3.72
CA GLN A 74 -8.06 5.53 -4.15
C GLN A 74 -7.10 5.06 -3.05
N ASN A 75 -7.61 4.81 -1.84
CA ASN A 75 -6.82 4.33 -0.73
C ASN A 75 -6.46 2.86 -0.96
N ILE A 76 -5.25 2.51 -0.54
CA ILE A 76 -4.77 1.12 -0.56
C ILE A 76 -4.98 0.42 0.79
N ASP A 77 -5.41 1.15 1.83
CA ASP A 77 -5.74 0.62 3.16
C ASP A 77 -7.11 -0.07 3.21
N ASP A 78 -7.31 -0.89 4.25
CA ASP A 78 -8.46 -1.76 4.48
C ASP A 78 -9.46 -1.17 5.49
N LEU A 79 -9.45 0.15 5.69
CA LEU A 79 -10.24 0.78 6.76
C LEU A 79 -11.74 0.79 6.49
N HIS A 80 -12.17 0.66 5.23
CA HIS A 80 -13.59 0.54 4.88
C HIS A 80 -14.12 -0.85 5.26
N GLU A 81 -13.38 -1.89 4.90
CA GLU A 81 -13.66 -3.29 5.20
C GLU A 81 -13.68 -3.51 6.70
N ARG A 82 -12.67 -2.97 7.41
CA ARG A 82 -12.61 -3.03 8.88
C ARG A 82 -13.73 -2.25 9.57
N ALA A 83 -14.34 -1.28 8.88
CA ALA A 83 -15.53 -0.58 9.38
C ALA A 83 -16.83 -1.37 9.17
N GLY A 84 -16.80 -2.41 8.31
CA GLY A 84 -17.94 -3.26 7.99
C GLY A 84 -18.49 -3.06 6.57
N SER A 85 -17.88 -2.21 5.74
CA SER A 85 -18.31 -2.03 4.35
C SER A 85 -18.04 -3.29 3.52
N ARG A 86 -18.99 -3.68 2.65
CA ARG A 86 -18.89 -4.92 1.85
C ARG A 86 -18.67 -4.69 0.36
N ASP A 87 -19.24 -3.63 -0.20
CA ASP A 87 -19.06 -3.28 -1.62
C ASP A 87 -17.99 -2.17 -1.78
N VAL A 88 -16.71 -2.59 -1.87
CA VAL A 88 -15.56 -1.69 -1.97
C VAL A 88 -14.72 -2.00 -3.21
N LEU A 89 -14.46 -0.99 -4.03
CA LEU A 89 -13.60 -1.04 -5.22
C LEU A 89 -12.33 -0.20 -5.01
N HIS A 90 -11.17 -0.86 -5.01
CA HIS A 90 -9.85 -0.21 -4.93
C HIS A 90 -9.29 0.15 -6.30
N LEU A 91 -9.27 1.43 -6.65
CA LEU A 91 -8.77 1.91 -7.94
C LEU A 91 -7.24 1.71 -8.11
N HIS A 92 -6.49 1.77 -7.01
CA HIS A 92 -5.02 1.67 -7.03
C HIS A 92 -4.52 0.29 -6.55
N GLY A 93 -5.41 -0.70 -6.52
CA GLY A 93 -5.13 -2.04 -6.00
C GLY A 93 -5.18 -2.13 -4.48
N GLU A 94 -5.07 -3.36 -3.99
CA GLU A 94 -5.17 -3.72 -2.57
C GLU A 94 -3.79 -4.02 -1.96
N ARG A 95 -3.63 -3.73 -0.68
CA ARG A 95 -2.36 -3.83 0.08
C ARG A 95 -1.62 -5.17 0.03
N PHE A 96 -2.33 -6.26 -0.19
CA PHE A 96 -1.77 -7.62 -0.16
C PHE A 96 -1.52 -8.20 -1.56
N SER A 97 -1.88 -7.49 -2.62
CA SER A 97 -1.56 -7.93 -3.98
C SER A 97 -0.09 -7.65 -4.29
N ARG A 98 0.79 -8.58 -3.90
CA ARG A 98 2.18 -8.60 -4.38
C ARG A 98 2.20 -9.15 -5.79
N ARG A 99 2.13 -8.28 -6.80
CA ARG A 99 2.58 -8.65 -8.14
C ARG A 99 4.11 -8.55 -8.19
N ALA A 100 4.78 -9.65 -8.45
CA ALA A 100 6.20 -9.61 -8.79
C ALA A 100 6.37 -8.70 -10.02
N PRO A 101 7.34 -7.76 -10.02
CA PRO A 101 7.60 -6.97 -11.21
C PRO A 101 7.96 -7.91 -12.36
N ARG A 102 7.37 -7.69 -13.55
CA ARG A 102 7.54 -8.55 -14.74
C ARG A 102 9.01 -8.79 -15.11
N TRP A 103 9.91 -7.92 -14.63
CA TRP A 103 11.36 -7.96 -14.83
C TRP A 103 12.11 -9.05 -14.04
N THR A 104 11.52 -9.67 -13.01
CA THR A 104 12.21 -10.75 -12.26
C THR A 104 12.19 -12.11 -12.96
N ARG A 105 11.50 -12.25 -14.11
CA ARG A 105 11.54 -13.50 -14.90
C ARG A 105 12.83 -13.69 -15.71
N GLY A 106 13.73 -12.70 -15.76
CA GLY A 106 14.96 -12.74 -16.58
C GLY A 106 16.28 -12.64 -15.82
N CYS A 107 16.28 -12.27 -14.55
CA CYS A 107 17.51 -12.10 -13.76
C CYS A 107 17.61 -13.17 -12.67
N VAL A 108 17.98 -14.38 -13.07
CA VAL A 108 18.66 -15.30 -12.14
C VAL A 108 20.12 -14.83 -12.09
N PRO A 109 20.69 -14.50 -10.92
CA PRO A 109 22.12 -14.22 -10.83
C PRO A 109 22.90 -15.42 -11.38
N ALA A 110 23.89 -15.16 -12.24
CA ALA A 110 24.72 -16.21 -12.85
C ALA A 110 25.47 -17.10 -11.82
N ALA A 111 25.44 -16.76 -10.53
CA ALA A 111 26.08 -17.49 -9.44
C ALA A 111 25.43 -18.83 -9.06
N ALA A 112 24.28 -19.21 -9.63
CA ALA A 112 23.61 -20.48 -9.32
C ALA A 112 24.02 -21.66 -10.23
N ARG A 113 24.89 -21.46 -11.24
CA ARG A 113 25.40 -22.56 -12.08
C ARG A 113 26.68 -23.14 -11.47
N ARG A 114 26.55 -23.95 -10.43
CA ARG A 114 27.61 -24.92 -10.09
C ARG A 114 27.39 -26.15 -10.95
N HIS A 115 28.31 -26.41 -11.88
CA HIS A 115 28.43 -27.71 -12.53
C HIS A 115 28.86 -28.75 -11.48
N PRO A 116 28.28 -29.97 -11.46
CA PRO A 116 28.86 -31.08 -10.71
C PRO A 116 30.16 -31.55 -11.41
N PRO A 117 31.20 -31.95 -10.66
CA PRO A 117 32.38 -32.58 -11.25
C PRO A 117 32.01 -33.98 -11.76
N GLY A 118 32.67 -34.39 -12.85
CA GLY A 118 32.51 -35.69 -13.50
C GLY A 118 33.20 -36.83 -12.80
#